data_AF-A0A349ZSK0-F1
#
_entry.id   AF-A0A349ZSK0-F1
#
_cell.length_a   1.000
_cell.length_b   1.000
_cell.length_c   1.000
_cell.angle_alpha   90.00
_cell.angle_beta   90.00
_cell.angle_gamma   90.00
#
_symmetry.space_group_name_H-M   'P 1'
#
loop_
_entity.id
_entity.type
_entity.pdbx_description
1 polymer ?
#
loop_
_entity_poly.entity_id
_entity_poly.type
_entity_poly.pdbx_seq_one_letter_code
_entity_poly.pdbx_strand_id
1 'polypeptide(L)' 'MSKPLFPGNVITAYRHARRRKDGIAGKKKPVSDLAGRRILVAEDMAINAEIMMMILSTWKIETELAENGQVAVDKFKGSG' A
#
# COMPACT_ATOMS: atom_id res chain seq x y z
N MET A 1 10.50 -9.83 8.83
CA MET A 1 11.30 -9.04 9.80
C MET A 1 12.74 -9.03 9.30
N SER A 2 13.18 -7.95 8.66
CA SER A 2 14.59 -7.76 8.32
C SER A 2 15.32 -7.07 9.47
N LYS A 3 16.52 -7.58 9.80
CA LYS A 3 17.52 -6.90 10.65
C LYS A 3 18.40 -6.00 9.76
N PRO A 4 18.94 -4.87 10.27
CA PRO A 4 19.13 -4.56 11.69
C PRO A 4 17.90 -3.94 12.36
N LEU A 5 17.77 -4.17 13.68
CA LEU A 5 16.80 -3.50 14.53
C LEU A 5 17.29 -2.09 14.86
N PHE A 6 17.06 -1.16 13.94
CA PHE A 6 17.25 0.26 14.25
C PHE A 6 16.19 0.71 15.27
N PRO A 7 16.52 1.59 16.24
CA PRO A 7 15.55 2.14 17.19
C PRO A 7 14.28 2.71 16.51
N GLY A 8 14.44 3.28 15.32
CA GLY A 8 13.32 3.75 14.49
C GLY A 8 12.35 2.65 14.05
N ASN A 9 12.84 1.45 13.72
CA ASN A 9 12.01 0.31 13.34
C ASN A 9 11.23 -0.24 14.55
N VAL A 10 11.83 -0.23 15.74
CA VAL A 10 11.17 -0.64 16.99
C VAL A 10 10.06 0.34 17.36
N ILE A 11 10.32 1.65 17.32
CA ILE A 11 9.31 2.68 17.60
C ILE A 11 8.19 2.62 16.57
N THR A 12 8.51 2.41 15.29
CA THR A 12 7.52 2.29 14.21
C THR A 12 6.64 1.04 14.40
N ALA A 13 7.25 -0.12 14.67
CA ALA A 13 6.54 -1.34 14.97
C ALA A 13 5.66 -1.19 16.24
N TYR A 14 6.16 -0.51 17.28
CA TYR A 14 5.40 -0.22 18.49
C TYR A 14 4.19 0.68 18.20
N ARG A 15 4.38 1.79 17.47
CA ARG A 15 3.27 2.68 17.06
C ARG A 15 2.24 1.93 16.21
N HIS A 16 2.68 1.06 15.30
CA HIS A 16 1.80 0.25 14.46
C HIS A 16 1.00 -0.77 15.29
N ALA A 17 1.65 -1.46 16.23
CA ALA A 17 1.01 -2.41 17.14
C ALA A 17 0.00 -1.70 18.07
N ARG A 18 0.34 -0.50 18.58
CA ARG A 18 -0.55 0.31 19.41
C ARG A 18 -1.76 0.81 18.64
N ARG A 19 -1.58 1.33 17.42
CA ARG A 19 -2.68 1.71 16.51
C ARG A 19 -3.58 0.54 16.15
N ARG A 20 -3.03 -0.67 15.96
CA ARG A 20 -3.85 -1.88 15.79
C ARG A 20 -4.69 -2.15 17.03
N LYS A 21 -4.11 -2.09 18.23
CA LYS A 21 -4.86 -2.32 19.49
C LYS A 21 -5.98 -1.30 19.68
N ASP A 22 -5.72 -0.01 19.40
CA ASP A 22 -6.71 1.06 19.51
C ASP A 22 -7.79 0.97 18.41
N GLY A 23 -7.42 0.52 17.20
CA GLY A 23 -8.35 0.33 16.08
C GLY A 23 -9.16 -0.97 16.11
N ILE A 24 -8.69 -2.02 16.81
CA ILE A 24 -9.39 -3.31 16.97
C ILE A 24 -10.55 -3.20 17.98
N ALA A 25 -10.57 -2.19 18.85
CA ALA A 25 -11.74 -1.85 19.65
C ALA A 25 -12.91 -1.31 18.79
N GLY A 26 -12.65 -0.90 17.55
CA GLY A 26 -13.65 -0.69 16.52
C GLY A 26 -13.95 -2.00 15.79
N LYS A 27 -15.24 -2.39 15.71
CA LYS A 27 -15.76 -3.56 14.99
C LYS A 27 -14.87 -3.92 13.79
N LYS A 28 -14.32 -5.15 13.75
CA LYS A 28 -13.60 -5.68 12.58
C LYS A 28 -14.49 -5.44 11.35
N LYS A 29 -14.17 -4.43 10.55
CA LYS A 29 -14.79 -4.26 9.24
C LYS A 29 -14.43 -5.53 8.45
N PRO A 30 -15.40 -6.18 7.78
CA PRO A 30 -15.06 -7.26 6.87
C PRO A 30 -13.99 -6.74 5.91
N VAL A 31 -12.97 -7.55 5.63
CA VAL A 31 -11.98 -7.24 4.60
C VAL A 31 -12.79 -6.98 3.34
N SER A 32 -12.86 -5.73 2.92
CA SER A 32 -13.66 -5.35 1.75
C SER A 32 -13.04 -6.01 0.53
N ASP A 33 -13.85 -6.70 -0.26
CA ASP A 33 -13.44 -7.17 -1.58
C ASP A 33 -13.01 -5.95 -2.42
N LEU A 34 -11.78 -6.00 -2.94
CA LEU A 34 -11.19 -4.94 -3.75
C LEU A 34 -11.20 -5.32 -5.25
N ALA A 35 -11.79 -6.45 -5.63
CA ALA A 35 -11.95 -6.82 -7.02
C ALA A 35 -12.65 -5.70 -7.82
N GLY A 36 -12.11 -5.38 -8.99
CA GLY A 36 -12.58 -4.32 -9.88
C GLY A 36 -12.26 -2.89 -9.41
N ARG A 37 -11.54 -2.71 -8.29
CA ARG A 37 -11.06 -1.37 -7.89
C ARG A 37 -9.81 -1.00 -8.67
N ARG A 38 -9.71 0.28 -9.04
CA ARG A 38 -8.52 0.87 -9.65
C ARG A 38 -7.61 1.46 -8.58
N ILE A 39 -6.35 1.07 -8.57
CA ILE A 39 -5.30 1.52 -7.66
C ILE A 39 -4.16 2.14 -8.46
N LEU A 40 -3.72 3.33 -8.05
CA LEU A 40 -2.50 3.96 -8.55
C LEU A 40 -1.30 3.46 -7.72
N VAL A 41 -0.36 2.78 -8.36
CA VAL A 41 0.90 2.28 -7.79
C VAL A 41 1.98 3.31 -8.09
N ALA A 42 2.56 3.93 -7.06
CA ALA A 42 3.69 4.85 -7.22
C ALA A 42 4.99 4.13 -6.84
N GLU A 43 5.81 3.78 -7.82
CA GLU A 43 7.03 2.97 -7.65
C GLU A 43 8.06 3.34 -8.71
N ASP A 44 9.29 3.61 -8.29
CA ASP A 44 10.38 4.10 -9.14
C ASP A 44 11.32 2.98 -9.63
N MET A 45 11.21 1.78 -9.07
CA MET A 45 11.96 0.61 -9.52
C MET A 45 11.07 -0.35 -10.32
N ALA A 46 11.36 -0.50 -11.62
CA ALA A 46 10.54 -1.27 -12.55
C ALA A 46 10.18 -2.69 -12.07
N ILE A 47 11.15 -3.42 -11.49
CA ILE A 47 10.91 -4.78 -10.98
C ILE A 47 9.95 -4.81 -9.78
N ASN A 48 10.01 -3.80 -8.90
CA ASN A 48 9.07 -3.69 -7.79
C ASN A 48 7.66 -3.43 -8.33
N ALA A 49 7.53 -2.52 -9.30
CA ALA A 49 6.25 -2.19 -9.91
C ALA A 49 5.62 -3.43 -10.56
N GLU A 50 6.40 -4.19 -11.32
CA GLU A 50 5.95 -5.42 -11.97
C GLU A 50 5.45 -6.45 -10.95
N ILE A 51 6.23 -6.71 -9.90
CA ILE A 51 5.84 -7.65 -8.83
C ILE A 51 4.55 -7.18 -8.13
N MET A 52 4.45 -5.90 -7.80
CA MET A 52 3.26 -5.35 -7.15
C MET A 52 2.02 -5.46 -8.03
N MET A 53 2.13 -5.07 -9.31
CA MET A 53 1.03 -5.16 -10.26
C MET A 53 0.60 -6.62 -10.48
N MET A 54 1.56 -7.56 -10.55
CA MET A 54 1.26 -8.99 -10.65
C MET A 54 0.44 -9.47 -9.45
N ILE A 55 0.88 -9.17 -8.22
CA ILE A 55 0.18 -9.57 -6.99
C ILE A 55 -1.24 -8.97 -6.97
N LEU A 56 -1.37 -7.67 -7.26
CA LEU A 56 -2.66 -6.98 -7.25
C LEU A 56 -3.62 -7.54 -8.32
N SER A 57 -3.09 -7.93 -9.49
CA SER A 57 -3.89 -8.58 -10.54
C SER A 57 -4.48 -9.92 -10.10
N THR A 58 -3.78 -10.70 -9.26
CA THR A 58 -4.32 -11.96 -8.70
C THR A 58 -5.55 -11.73 -7.83
N TRP A 59 -5.70 -10.54 -7.28
CA TRP A 59 -6.86 -10.11 -6.50
C TRP A 59 -7.91 -9.38 -7.35
N LYS A 60 -7.78 -9.42 -8.69
CA LYS A 60 -8.64 -8.74 -9.65
C LYS A 60 -8.68 -7.22 -9.46
N ILE A 61 -7.61 -6.63 -8.93
CA ILE A 61 -7.45 -5.18 -8.79
C ILE A 61 -6.87 -4.64 -10.10
N GLU A 62 -7.46 -3.55 -10.60
CA GLU A 62 -6.91 -2.80 -11.72
C GLU A 62 -5.83 -1.86 -11.22
N THR A 63 -4.69 -1.80 -11.90
CA THR A 63 -3.55 -0.99 -11.47
C THR A 63 -3.09 -0.05 -12.55
N GLU A 64 -2.69 1.16 -12.14
CA GLU A 64 -1.98 2.11 -12.96
C GLU A 64 -0.64 2.45 -12.31
N LEU A 65 0.46 2.43 -13.06
CA LEU A 65 1.78 2.77 -12.54
C LEU A 65 2.09 4.26 -12.65
N ALA A 66 2.67 4.84 -11.61
CA ALA A 66 3.36 6.11 -11.61
C ALA A 66 4.83 5.89 -11.26
N GLU A 67 5.73 6.19 -12.18
CA GLU A 67 7.16 5.88 -12.08
C GLU A 67 7.92 6.83 -11.14
N ASN A 68 7.26 7.89 -10.67
CA ASN A 68 7.79 8.82 -9.68
C ASN A 68 6.67 9.63 -9.02
N GLY A 69 7.04 10.43 -8.01
CA GLY A 69 6.09 11.23 -7.24
C GLY A 69 5.32 12.28 -8.05
N GLN A 70 5.97 12.93 -9.03
CA GLN A 70 5.31 13.95 -9.85
C GLN A 70 4.23 13.30 -10.73
N VAL A 71 4.58 12.21 -11.40
CA VAL A 71 3.62 11.41 -12.21
C VAL A 71 2.47 10.91 -11.36
N ALA A 72 2.72 10.50 -10.10
CA ALA A 72 1.66 10.05 -9.20
C ALA A 72 0.66 11.17 -8.88
N VAL A 73 1.17 12.39 -8.58
CA VAL A 73 0.32 13.55 -8.33
C VAL A 73 -0.49 13.93 -9.57
N ASP A 74 0.13 13.91 -10.75
CA ASP A 74 -0.54 14.31 -11.99
C ASP A 74 -1.65 13.30 -12.38
N LYS A 75 -1.37 12.00 -12.25
CA LYS A 75 -2.39 10.95 -12.46
C LYS A 75 -3.53 11.04 -11.47
N PHE A 76 -3.22 11.30 -10.19
CA PHE A 76 -4.25 11.47 -9.15
C PHE A 76 -5.12 12.71 -9.38
N LYS A 77 -4.53 13.83 -9.84
CA LYS A 77 -5.31 15.02 -10.20
C LYS A 77 -6.22 14.78 -11.40
N GLY A 78 -5.79 13.95 -12.34
CA GLY A 78 -6.56 13.56 -13.52
C GLY A 78 -7.62 12.48 -13.28
N SER A 79 -7.67 11.86 -12.08
CA SER A 79 -8.59 10.74 -11.79
C SER A 79 -9.96 11.17 -11.25
N GLY A 80 -10.44 12.35 -11.67
CA GLY A 80 -11.75 12.93 -11.29
C GLY A 80 -12.89 12.46 -12.17
#